data_AF-A0A6L7UKE1-F1
#
_entry.id   AF-A0A6L7UKE1-F1
#
_cell.length_a   1.000
_cell.length_b   1.000
_cell.length_c   1.000
_cell.angle_alpha   90.00
_cell.angle_beta   90.00
_cell.angle_gamma   90.00
#
_symmetry.space_group_name_H-M   'P 1'
#
loop_
_entity.id
_entity.type
_entity.pdbx_description
1 polymer ?
#
loop_
_entity_poly.entity_id
_entity_poly.type
_entity_poly.pdbx_seq_one_letter_code
_entity_poly.pdbx_strand_id
1 'polypeptide(L)'
;MSPQPDAHGSHGSEGSRGADGSDGSDWGEEVYRSLPGLGIRHVATVPDAGLGRFLELCEADAGIRLITLTTEEEGIALACGTWLGGELAAVAIQSSGVGNIVNMLALPNVCRIPCLLLVSMRGEAEERNPWQVPVGCAVPDLLAALGVDVFRPEAPSGVASAFVEAAARAREAGRPAAVLVSQRIIGAKSFAGGD
;
A
#
# COMPACT_ATOMS: atom_id res chain seq x y z
N MET A 1 45.33 18.96 56.27
CA MET A 1 45.18 18.71 54.82
C MET A 1 43.98 17.80 54.66
N SER A 2 42.94 18.32 54.01
CA SER A 2 41.67 17.68 53.58
C SER A 2 40.57 17.38 54.61
N PRO A 3 39.36 17.96 54.43
CA PRO A 3 38.11 17.59 55.10
C PRO A 3 37.24 16.62 54.26
N GLN A 4 36.65 15.63 54.95
CA GLN A 4 35.24 15.17 54.92
C GLN A 4 34.58 14.65 53.59
N PRO A 5 33.35 14.07 53.64
CA PRO A 5 33.06 12.64 53.38
C PRO A 5 32.06 12.40 52.23
N ASP A 6 31.75 11.16 51.84
CA ASP A 6 30.50 10.78 51.14
C ASP A 6 30.23 9.28 51.40
N ALA A 7 29.19 8.82 52.11
CA ALA A 7 27.74 8.91 51.87
C ALA A 7 27.27 8.14 50.61
N HIS A 8 27.30 6.80 50.65
CA HIS A 8 26.55 5.99 49.69
C HIS A 8 25.11 5.77 50.19
N GLY A 9 24.22 6.65 49.73
CA GLY A 9 22.78 6.50 49.81
C GLY A 9 22.23 5.58 48.72
N SER A 10 21.20 4.82 49.09
CA SER A 10 20.35 4.03 48.20
C SER A 10 19.51 4.90 47.28
N HIS A 11 19.54 4.62 45.98
CA HIS A 11 18.45 5.00 45.07
C HIS A 11 18.09 3.82 44.18
N GLY A 12 16.90 3.26 44.46
CA GLY A 12 16.12 2.64 43.40
C GLY A 12 15.61 3.72 42.46
N SER A 13 15.67 3.45 41.17
CA SER A 13 14.88 4.15 40.16
C SER A 13 14.36 3.14 39.16
N GLU A 14 13.08 2.78 39.35
CA GLU A 14 12.20 2.37 38.28
C GLU A 14 12.13 3.45 37.18
N GLY A 15 11.80 3.03 35.96
CA GLY A 15 11.56 3.89 34.80
C GLY A 15 12.69 3.74 33.78
N SER A 16 12.44 3.39 32.53
CA SER A 16 11.22 3.46 31.74
C SER A 16 11.37 2.46 30.61
N ARG A 17 10.50 1.44 30.55
CA ARG A 17 10.18 0.82 29.26
C ARG A 17 9.55 1.94 28.44
N GLY A 18 10.29 2.46 27.47
CA GLY A 18 9.72 3.30 26.43
C GLY A 18 8.64 2.49 25.73
N ALA A 19 7.41 2.64 26.19
CA ALA A 19 6.24 2.36 25.40
C ALA A 19 6.27 3.40 24.28
N ASP A 20 6.80 2.99 23.12
CA ASP A 20 6.64 3.75 21.90
C ASP A 20 5.15 3.66 21.56
N GLY A 21 4.43 4.74 21.85
CA GLY A 21 2.99 4.81 21.71
C GLY A 21 2.61 4.87 20.24
N SER A 22 2.43 3.71 19.60
CA SER A 22 1.66 3.62 18.36
C SER A 22 0.16 3.61 18.73
N ASP A 23 -0.38 4.77 19.07
CA ASP A 23 -1.83 4.93 19.00
C ASP A 23 -2.21 5.07 17.52
N GLY A 24 -3.05 4.17 16.99
CA GLY A 24 -3.71 4.33 15.69
C GLY A 24 -3.35 3.31 14.61
N SER A 25 -4.24 2.31 14.45
CA SER A 25 -4.55 1.58 13.21
C SER A 25 -3.39 1.29 12.23
N ASP A 26 -2.99 0.02 12.14
CA ASP A 26 -2.22 -0.49 11.01
C ASP A 26 -3.08 -0.51 9.74
N TRP A 27 -2.91 0.50 8.89
CA TRP A 27 -3.72 0.69 7.69
C TRP A 27 -3.68 -0.53 6.75
N GLY A 28 -2.56 -1.25 6.69
CA GLY A 28 -2.42 -2.44 5.84
C GLY A 28 -3.28 -3.58 6.35
N GLU A 29 -3.34 -3.74 7.67
CA GLU A 29 -4.25 -4.69 8.31
C GLU A 29 -5.72 -4.30 8.12
N GLU A 30 -6.06 -3.02 8.17
CA GLU A 30 -7.43 -2.57 7.93
C GLU A 30 -7.89 -2.80 6.48
N VAL A 31 -7.02 -2.55 5.50
CA VAL A 31 -7.29 -2.89 4.10
C VAL A 31 -7.50 -4.39 3.95
N TYR A 32 -6.63 -5.21 4.54
CA TYR A 32 -6.79 -6.68 4.54
C TYR A 32 -8.15 -7.12 5.12
N ARG A 33 -8.54 -6.59 6.29
CA ARG A 33 -9.83 -6.91 6.93
C ARG A 33 -11.04 -6.55 6.07
N SER A 34 -10.90 -5.62 5.12
CA SER A 34 -11.97 -5.24 4.20
C SER A 34 -12.18 -6.23 3.05
N LEU A 35 -11.18 -7.05 2.69
CA LEU A 35 -11.21 -7.92 1.51
C LEU A 35 -12.43 -8.86 1.47
N PRO A 36 -12.81 -9.58 2.56
CA PRO A 36 -13.94 -10.50 2.52
C PRO A 36 -15.27 -9.77 2.27
N GLY A 37 -15.48 -8.60 2.88
CA GLY A 37 -16.66 -7.78 2.67
C GLY A 37 -16.77 -7.24 1.24
N LEU A 38 -15.63 -7.10 0.57
CA LEU A 38 -15.55 -6.76 -0.84
C LEU A 38 -15.64 -7.97 -1.76
N GLY A 39 -15.70 -9.21 -1.25
CA GLY A 39 -15.67 -10.43 -2.07
C GLY A 39 -14.35 -10.60 -2.84
N ILE A 40 -13.25 -10.06 -2.30
CA ILE A 40 -11.92 -10.19 -2.90
C ILE A 40 -11.24 -11.41 -2.26
N ARG A 41 -10.89 -12.39 -3.09
CA ARG A 41 -10.11 -13.57 -2.70
C ARG A 41 -8.82 -13.72 -3.47
N HIS A 42 -8.56 -12.82 -4.41
CA HIS A 42 -7.40 -12.84 -5.29
C HIS A 42 -6.67 -11.52 -5.14
N VAL A 43 -5.40 -11.58 -4.75
CA VAL A 43 -4.51 -10.42 -4.65
C VAL A 43 -3.30 -10.72 -5.53
N ALA A 44 -3.05 -9.87 -6.51
CA ALA A 44 -1.89 -9.98 -7.38
C ALA A 44 -0.86 -8.92 -7.01
N THR A 45 0.43 -9.26 -7.01
CA THR A 45 1.47 -8.32 -6.61
C THR A 45 2.80 -8.54 -7.33
N VAL A 46 3.52 -7.44 -7.55
CA VAL A 46 4.98 -7.47 -7.71
C VAL A 46 5.55 -7.03 -6.36
N PRO A 47 6.48 -7.80 -5.75
CA PRO A 47 6.90 -7.58 -4.35
C PRO A 47 7.26 -6.14 -4.05
N ASP A 48 6.56 -5.55 -3.09
CA ASP A 48 6.79 -4.18 -2.64
C ASP A 48 6.79 -4.07 -1.12
N ALA A 49 7.84 -3.44 -0.58
CA ALA A 49 8.00 -3.25 0.86
C ALA A 49 7.02 -2.22 1.43
N GLY A 50 6.54 -1.27 0.62
CA GLY A 50 5.56 -0.27 1.07
C GLY A 50 4.19 -0.87 1.39
N LEU A 51 3.90 -2.07 0.87
CA LEU A 51 2.69 -2.84 1.13
C LEU A 51 2.93 -4.04 2.07
N GLY A 52 4.10 -4.11 2.72
CA GLY A 52 4.60 -5.31 3.41
C GLY A 52 3.59 -5.97 4.34
N ARG A 53 3.05 -5.23 5.31
CA ARG A 53 2.06 -5.76 6.27
C ARG A 53 0.81 -6.34 5.59
N PHE A 54 0.25 -5.62 4.63
CA PHE A 54 -0.94 -6.07 3.89
C PHE A 54 -0.64 -7.38 3.14
N LEU A 55 0.54 -7.48 2.50
CA LEU A 55 0.97 -8.67 1.78
C LEU A 55 1.24 -9.85 2.72
N GLU A 56 1.88 -9.63 3.87
CA GLU A 56 2.12 -10.65 4.90
C GLU A 56 0.80 -11.26 5.40
N LEU A 57 -0.22 -10.44 5.63
CA LEU A 57 -1.54 -10.92 6.05
C LEU A 57 -2.23 -11.71 4.95
N CYS A 58 -2.12 -11.27 3.68
CA CYS A 58 -2.65 -12.01 2.54
C CYS A 58 -1.92 -13.35 2.32
N GLU A 59 -0.62 -13.42 2.57
CA GLU A 59 0.17 -14.65 2.46
C GLU A 59 -0.19 -15.66 3.56
N ALA A 60 -0.49 -15.18 4.77
CA ALA A 60 -0.85 -16.00 5.91
C ALA A 60 -2.29 -16.54 5.88
N ASP A 61 -3.18 -15.95 5.08
CA ASP A 61 -4.59 -16.34 5.00
C ASP A 61 -4.86 -17.34 3.87
N ALA A 62 -5.22 -18.58 4.23
CA ALA A 62 -5.60 -19.63 3.26
C ALA A 62 -6.88 -19.30 2.44
N GLY A 63 -7.68 -18.33 2.87
CA GLY A 63 -8.84 -17.81 2.15
C GLY A 63 -8.49 -16.79 1.06
N ILE A 64 -7.27 -16.26 1.07
CA ILE A 64 -6.75 -15.33 0.08
C ILE A 64 -5.70 -16.04 -0.78
N ARG A 65 -5.88 -15.94 -2.10
CA ARG A 65 -4.87 -16.36 -3.06
C ARG A 65 -3.99 -15.17 -3.40
N LEU A 66 -2.86 -15.05 -2.70
CA LEU A 66 -1.79 -14.12 -3.06
C LEU A 66 -0.99 -14.67 -4.25
N ILE A 67 -0.83 -13.87 -5.29
CA ILE A 67 -0.21 -14.27 -6.56
C ILE A 67 0.92 -13.31 -6.86
N THR A 68 2.15 -13.79 -6.72
CA THR A 68 3.36 -13.06 -7.12
C THR A 68 3.50 -13.10 -8.63
N LEU A 69 3.66 -11.93 -9.22
CA LEU A 69 3.74 -11.71 -10.66
C LEU A 69 5.19 -11.55 -11.12
N THR A 70 5.45 -11.83 -12.39
CA THR A 70 6.73 -11.55 -13.04
C THR A 70 6.80 -10.08 -13.46
N THR A 71 5.67 -9.51 -13.90
CA THR A 71 5.54 -8.10 -14.28
C THR A 71 4.17 -7.56 -13.87
N GLU A 72 4.04 -6.24 -13.74
CA GLU A 72 2.79 -5.61 -13.28
C GLU A 72 1.63 -5.75 -14.27
N GLU A 73 1.90 -5.87 -15.58
CA GLU A 73 0.88 -6.04 -16.62
C GLU A 73 0.08 -7.33 -16.43
N GLU A 74 0.72 -8.39 -15.94
CA GLU A 74 0.06 -9.65 -15.60
C GLU A 74 -1.04 -9.44 -14.56
N GLY A 75 -0.86 -8.50 -13.63
CA GLY A 75 -1.83 -8.16 -12.60
C GLY A 75 -3.13 -7.61 -13.17
N ILE A 76 -3.04 -6.78 -14.23
CA ILE A 76 -4.22 -6.27 -14.92
C ILE A 76 -4.95 -7.37 -15.68
N ALA A 77 -4.21 -8.24 -16.39
CA ALA A 77 -4.79 -9.39 -17.07
C ALA A 77 -5.51 -10.32 -16.08
N LEU A 78 -4.86 -10.59 -14.94
CA LEU A 78 -5.39 -11.42 -13.87
C LEU A 78 -6.66 -10.82 -13.29
N ALA A 79 -6.67 -9.53 -12.95
CA ALA A 79 -7.86 -8.87 -12.42
C ALA A 79 -9.04 -8.95 -13.40
N CYS A 80 -8.77 -8.79 -14.70
CA CYS A 80 -9.79 -8.95 -15.72
C CYS A 80 -10.32 -10.39 -15.80
N GLY A 81 -9.42 -11.39 -15.77
CA GLY A 81 -9.80 -12.81 -15.79
C GLY A 81 -10.60 -13.21 -14.56
N THR A 82 -10.19 -12.77 -13.36
CA THR A 82 -10.91 -13.01 -12.11
C THR A 82 -12.31 -12.42 -12.14
N TRP A 83 -12.48 -11.23 -12.73
CA TRP A 83 -13.79 -10.62 -12.91
C TRP A 83 -14.70 -11.42 -13.84
N LEU A 84 -14.17 -11.96 -14.93
CA LEU A 84 -14.93 -12.87 -15.80
C LEU A 84 -15.36 -14.15 -15.07
N GLY A 85 -14.62 -14.56 -14.04
CA GLY A 85 -14.98 -15.65 -13.12
C GLY A 85 -16.01 -15.27 -12.05
N GLY A 86 -16.45 -14.01 -11.98
CA GLY A 86 -17.44 -13.52 -11.03
C GLY A 86 -16.88 -12.95 -9.73
N GLU A 87 -15.57 -12.72 -9.64
CA GLU A 87 -14.90 -12.22 -8.44
C GLU A 87 -14.12 -10.93 -8.71
N LEU A 88 -13.98 -10.06 -7.71
CA LEU A 88 -13.10 -8.90 -7.80
C LEU A 88 -11.70 -9.30 -7.31
N ALA A 89 -10.65 -8.90 -8.03
CA ALA A 89 -9.28 -9.00 -7.57
C ALA A 89 -8.73 -7.62 -7.20
N ALA A 90 -7.74 -7.61 -6.30
CA ALA A 90 -6.91 -6.44 -6.03
C ALA A 90 -5.52 -6.62 -6.64
N VAL A 91 -4.97 -5.55 -7.22
CA VAL A 91 -3.59 -5.50 -7.73
C VAL A 91 -2.78 -4.55 -6.86
N ALA A 92 -1.81 -5.10 -6.15
CA ALA A 92 -0.99 -4.42 -5.16
C ALA A 92 0.44 -4.20 -5.72
N ILE A 93 0.78 -2.97 -6.07
CA ILE A 93 2.05 -2.63 -6.76
C ILE A 93 2.64 -1.31 -6.24
N GLN A 94 3.92 -1.04 -6.55
CA GLN A 94 4.54 0.26 -6.30
C GLN A 94 4.28 1.23 -7.46
N SER A 95 4.34 2.54 -7.20
CA SER A 95 4.16 3.60 -8.21
C SER A 95 5.06 3.47 -9.44
N SER A 96 6.29 2.97 -9.30
CA SER A 96 7.14 2.69 -10.47
C SER A 96 6.53 1.67 -11.43
N GLY A 97 5.85 0.66 -10.90
CA GLY A 97 5.16 -0.37 -11.66
C GLY A 97 3.90 0.13 -12.38
N VAL A 98 3.35 1.28 -11.95
CA VAL A 98 2.26 1.93 -12.68
C VAL A 98 2.71 2.33 -14.10
N GLY A 99 3.99 2.67 -14.28
CA GLY A 99 4.55 2.95 -15.60
C GLY A 99 4.48 1.76 -16.56
N ASN A 100 4.51 0.53 -16.04
CA ASN A 100 4.49 -0.70 -16.84
C ASN A 100 3.07 -1.04 -17.30
N ILE A 101 2.05 -0.72 -16.51
CA ILE A 101 0.65 -1.09 -16.81
C ILE A 101 -0.08 -0.10 -17.74
N VAL A 102 0.56 0.99 -18.18
CA VAL A 102 -0.11 2.09 -18.92
C VAL A 102 -0.93 1.60 -20.11
N ASN A 103 -0.33 0.83 -21.00
CA ASN A 103 -1.05 0.30 -22.16
C ASN A 103 -2.06 -0.78 -21.75
N MET A 104 -1.75 -1.55 -20.72
CA MET A 104 -2.59 -2.65 -20.26
C MET A 104 -3.91 -2.17 -19.62
N LEU A 105 -3.93 -0.95 -19.05
CA LEU A 105 -5.14 -0.30 -18.54
C LEU A 105 -6.21 -0.03 -19.62
N ALA A 106 -5.85 -0.07 -20.91
CA ALA A 106 -6.83 0.02 -21.99
C ALA A 106 -7.86 -1.13 -21.92
N LEU A 107 -7.44 -2.34 -21.53
CA LEU A 107 -8.30 -3.51 -21.46
C LEU A 107 -9.49 -3.32 -20.50
N PRO A 108 -9.28 -3.07 -19.20
CA PRO A 108 -10.41 -2.90 -18.28
C PRO A 108 -11.27 -1.67 -18.60
N ASN A 109 -10.68 -0.59 -19.13
CA ASN A 109 -11.44 0.58 -19.54
C ASN A 109 -12.37 0.31 -20.72
N VAL A 110 -11.87 -0.32 -21.78
CA VAL A 110 -12.66 -0.59 -23.00
C VAL A 110 -13.68 -1.69 -22.75
N CYS A 111 -13.30 -2.76 -22.04
CA CYS A 111 -14.16 -3.89 -21.77
C CYS A 111 -15.14 -3.66 -20.60
N ARG A 112 -15.11 -2.47 -19.99
CA ARG A 112 -15.95 -2.10 -18.84
C ARG A 112 -15.79 -3.03 -17.63
N ILE A 113 -14.54 -3.38 -17.32
CA ILE A 113 -14.20 -4.31 -16.25
C ILE A 113 -13.71 -3.54 -15.03
N PRO A 114 -14.27 -3.79 -13.82
CA PRO A 114 -13.72 -3.24 -12.60
C PRO A 114 -12.32 -3.79 -12.34
N CYS A 115 -11.38 -2.92 -12.04
CA CYS A 115 -10.02 -3.27 -11.65
C CYS A 115 -9.61 -2.39 -10.46
N LEU A 116 -9.19 -3.01 -9.36
CA LEU A 116 -8.86 -2.29 -8.13
C LEU A 116 -7.36 -2.32 -7.89
N LEU A 117 -6.73 -1.14 -7.89
CA LEU A 117 -5.31 -0.98 -7.65
C LEU A 117 -5.07 -0.45 -6.22
N LEU A 118 -4.16 -1.08 -5.50
CA LEU A 118 -3.56 -0.55 -4.29
C LEU A 118 -2.10 -0.22 -4.60
N VAL A 119 -1.78 1.07 -4.64
CA VAL A 119 -0.47 1.55 -5.10
C VAL A 119 0.27 2.20 -3.95
N SER A 120 1.42 1.66 -3.57
CA SER A 120 2.34 2.37 -2.71
C SER A 120 3.09 3.44 -3.51
N MET A 121 3.10 4.67 -3.00
CA MET A 121 3.76 5.77 -3.69
C MET A 121 5.25 5.84 -3.35
N ARG A 122 6.03 6.21 -4.35
CA ARG A 122 7.44 6.64 -4.27
C ARG A 122 7.59 7.94 -5.03
N GLY A 123 8.73 8.62 -4.87
CA GLY A 123 8.99 9.88 -5.57
C GLY A 123 8.30 11.10 -4.96
N GLU A 124 7.86 10.99 -3.70
CA GLU A 124 7.26 12.07 -2.93
C GLU A 124 8.29 12.72 -1.99
N ALA A 125 7.82 13.58 -1.08
CA ALA A 125 8.70 14.22 -0.09
C ALA A 125 9.54 13.16 0.65
N GLU A 126 10.83 13.47 0.86
CA GLU A 126 11.81 12.60 1.53
C GLU A 126 12.23 11.34 0.73
N GLU A 127 11.84 11.21 -0.54
CA GLU A 127 12.41 10.21 -1.43
C GLU A 127 13.92 10.43 -1.63
N ARG A 128 14.70 9.37 -1.42
CA ARG A 128 16.17 9.39 -1.57
C ARG A 128 16.63 8.73 -2.86
N ASN A 129 15.78 7.94 -3.51
CA ASN A 129 16.07 7.32 -4.79
C ASN A 129 15.59 8.23 -5.95
N PRO A 130 16.48 8.96 -6.64
CA PRO A 130 16.09 9.88 -7.71
C PRO A 130 15.41 9.18 -8.89
N TRP A 131 15.64 7.87 -9.08
CA TRP A 131 14.99 7.09 -10.14
C TRP A 131 13.47 6.93 -9.92
N GLN A 132 13.00 7.07 -8.68
CA GLN A 132 11.58 6.94 -8.34
C GLN A 132 10.79 8.23 -8.55
N VAL A 133 11.46 9.39 -8.56
CA VAL A 133 10.83 10.72 -8.58
C VAL A 133 10.02 10.97 -9.86
N PRO A 134 10.55 10.74 -11.08
CA PRO A 134 9.83 11.12 -12.31
C PRO A 134 8.48 10.41 -12.45
N VAL A 135 8.47 9.08 -12.28
CA VAL A 135 7.23 8.29 -12.37
C VAL A 135 6.33 8.60 -11.17
N GLY A 136 6.91 8.68 -9.96
CA GLY A 136 6.19 8.99 -8.73
C GLY A 136 5.33 10.25 -8.80
N CYS A 137 5.91 11.34 -9.30
CA CYS A 137 5.18 12.60 -9.51
C CYS A 137 4.08 12.48 -10.57
N ALA A 138 4.29 11.66 -11.61
CA ALA A 138 3.37 11.55 -12.74
C ALA A 138 2.19 10.60 -12.51
N VAL A 139 2.32 9.60 -11.62
CA VAL A 139 1.31 8.55 -11.41
C VAL A 139 -0.13 9.05 -11.24
N PRO A 140 -0.46 9.99 -10.33
CA PRO A 140 -1.84 10.42 -10.16
C PRO A 140 -2.43 11.03 -11.45
N ASP A 141 -1.69 11.89 -12.14
CA ASP A 141 -2.14 12.52 -13.38
C ASP A 141 -2.23 11.51 -14.54
N LEU A 142 -1.27 10.58 -14.62
CA LEU A 142 -1.24 9.51 -15.61
C LEU A 142 -2.45 8.58 -15.47
N LEU A 143 -2.74 8.12 -14.25
CA LEU A 143 -3.89 7.27 -13.98
C LEU A 143 -5.20 7.98 -14.30
N ALA A 144 -5.35 9.24 -13.89
CA ALA A 144 -6.52 10.05 -14.20
C ALA A 144 -6.71 10.22 -15.72
N ALA A 145 -5.63 10.50 -16.46
CA ALA A 145 -5.66 10.63 -17.92
C ALA A 145 -6.07 9.32 -18.63
N LEU A 146 -5.79 8.17 -18.01
CA LEU A 146 -6.17 6.84 -18.50
C LEU A 146 -7.56 6.40 -18.01
N GLY A 147 -8.35 7.29 -17.40
CA GLY A 147 -9.72 7.01 -16.98
C GLY A 147 -9.84 6.25 -15.65
N VAL A 148 -8.75 6.09 -14.92
CA VAL A 148 -8.73 5.45 -13.59
C VAL A 148 -9.20 6.46 -12.55
N ASP A 149 -10.17 6.08 -11.72
CA ASP A 149 -10.53 6.89 -10.56
C ASP A 149 -9.45 6.83 -9.48
N VAL A 150 -8.90 7.98 -9.10
CA VAL A 150 -7.78 8.06 -8.15
C VAL A 150 -8.26 8.51 -6.78
N PHE A 151 -7.94 7.72 -5.77
CA PHE A 151 -8.20 7.98 -4.36
C PHE A 151 -6.86 8.19 -3.64
N ARG A 152 -6.71 9.33 -2.94
CA ARG A 152 -5.50 9.68 -2.19
C ARG A 152 -5.86 9.99 -0.74
N PRO A 153 -5.85 9.00 0.17
CA PRO A 153 -6.03 9.25 1.59
C PRO A 153 -4.88 10.12 2.14
N GLU A 154 -5.21 11.03 3.07
CA GLU A 154 -4.24 11.94 3.69
C GLU A 154 -3.66 11.41 5.01
N ALA A 155 -4.32 10.40 5.61
CA ALA A 155 -3.94 9.79 6.87
C ALA A 155 -4.09 8.25 6.82
N PRO A 156 -3.34 7.50 7.65
CA PRO A 156 -3.41 6.03 7.68
C PRO A 156 -4.82 5.48 7.89
N SER A 157 -5.59 6.07 8.80
CA SER A 157 -6.98 5.69 9.11
C SER A 157 -7.95 5.86 7.93
N GLY A 158 -7.58 6.64 6.91
CA GLY A 158 -8.39 6.85 5.71
C GLY A 158 -8.20 5.76 4.64
N VAL A 159 -7.11 4.99 4.70
CA VAL A 159 -6.72 4.11 3.58
C VAL A 159 -7.74 3.00 3.35
N ALA A 160 -8.18 2.31 4.40
CA ALA A 160 -9.17 1.24 4.27
C ALA A 160 -10.52 1.76 3.75
N SER A 161 -10.96 2.94 4.22
CA SER A 161 -12.19 3.57 3.74
C SER A 161 -12.11 3.94 2.25
N ALA A 162 -10.98 4.51 1.81
CA ALA A 162 -10.71 4.83 0.42
C ALA A 162 -10.67 3.56 -0.45
N PHE A 163 -10.13 2.46 0.06
CA PHE A 163 -10.08 1.18 -0.64
C PHE A 163 -11.48 0.57 -0.85
N VAL A 164 -12.33 0.62 0.17
CA VAL A 164 -13.74 0.18 0.06
C VAL A 164 -14.49 1.07 -0.94
N GLU A 165 -14.31 2.38 -0.87
CA GLU A 165 -14.94 3.33 -1.81
C GLU A 165 -14.47 3.11 -3.24
N ALA A 166 -13.15 2.92 -3.45
CA ALA A 166 -12.57 2.61 -4.75
C ALA A 166 -13.12 1.31 -5.34
N ALA A 167 -13.28 0.27 -4.52
CA ALA A 167 -13.86 -1.00 -4.94
C ALA A 167 -15.34 -0.85 -5.37
N ALA A 168 -16.13 -0.08 -4.61
CA ALA A 168 -17.51 0.24 -4.97
C ALA A 168 -17.58 1.03 -6.28
N ARG A 169 -16.73 2.06 -6.41
CA ARG A 169 -16.66 2.90 -7.60
C ARG A 169 -16.24 2.12 -8.85
N ALA A 170 -15.25 1.25 -8.73
CA ALA A 170 -14.80 0.41 -9.84
C ALA A 170 -15.94 -0.46 -10.37
N ARG A 171 -16.72 -1.08 -9.47
CA ARG A 171 -17.89 -1.91 -9.81
C ARG A 171 -19.01 -1.12 -10.45
N GLU A 172 -19.39 0.01 -9.85
CA GLU A 172 -20.49 0.84 -10.34
C GLU A 172 -20.19 1.40 -11.73
N ALA A 173 -18.98 1.91 -11.94
CA ALA A 173 -18.59 2.54 -13.18
C ALA A 173 -18.06 1.55 -14.25
N GLY A 174 -17.80 0.30 -13.86
CA GLY A 174 -17.16 -0.71 -14.72
C GLY A 174 -15.83 -0.21 -15.27
N ARG A 175 -14.97 0.35 -14.42
CA ARG A 175 -13.65 0.87 -14.83
C ARG A 175 -12.63 0.75 -13.71
N PRO A 176 -11.34 0.96 -13.98
CA PRO A 176 -10.33 0.88 -12.95
C PRO A 176 -10.48 1.98 -11.88
N ALA A 177 -10.13 1.65 -10.65
CA ALA A 177 -9.94 2.60 -9.55
C ALA A 177 -8.61 2.29 -8.83
N ALA A 178 -7.94 3.31 -8.33
CA ALA A 178 -6.65 3.21 -7.66
C ALA A 178 -6.64 3.97 -6.33
N VAL A 179 -6.21 3.30 -5.27
CA VAL A 179 -5.83 3.95 -4.01
C VAL A 179 -4.32 4.16 -4.00
N LEU A 180 -3.89 5.42 -3.89
CA LEU A 180 -2.48 5.78 -3.83
C LEU A 180 -2.11 6.06 -2.37
N VAL A 181 -1.31 5.18 -1.78
CA VAL A 181 -0.84 5.30 -0.39
C VAL A 181 0.47 6.10 -0.40
N SER A 182 0.42 7.33 0.13
CA SER A 182 1.58 8.24 0.13
C SER A 182 2.75 7.72 0.96
N GLN A 183 3.97 8.17 0.65
CA GLN A 183 5.16 7.84 1.45
C GLN A 183 5.04 8.29 2.91
N ARG A 184 4.31 9.38 3.16
CA ARG A 184 4.02 9.85 4.52
C ARG A 184 3.23 8.84 5.33
N ILE A 185 2.29 8.12 4.69
CA ILE A 185 1.48 7.08 5.35
C ILE A 185 2.28 5.78 5.53
N ILE A 186 3.09 5.42 4.54
CA ILE A 186 3.93 4.21 4.58
C ILE A 186 5.06 4.34 5.61
N GLY A 187 5.62 5.54 5.75
CA GLY A 187 6.83 5.81 6.52
C GLY A 187 8.09 5.84 5.64
N ALA A 188 9.04 6.69 5.99
CA ALA A 188 10.30 6.80 5.25
C ALA A 188 11.14 5.53 5.40
N LYS A 189 11.65 5.00 4.27
CA LYS A 189 12.55 3.85 4.28
C LYS A 189 13.92 4.28 4.80
N SER A 190 14.27 3.83 6.01
CA SER A 190 15.62 3.96 6.55
C SER A 190 16.58 3.07 5.77
N PHE A 191 17.23 3.59 4.73
CA PHE A 191 18.46 2.97 4.23
C PHE A 191 19.55 3.27 5.26
N ALA A 192 19.75 2.35 6.20
CA ALA A 192 20.96 2.36 7.02
C ALA A 192 22.15 2.26 6.05
N GLY A 193 22.97 3.30 6.02
CA GLY A 193 24.25 3.26 5.32
C GLY A 193 25.07 2.12 5.91
N GLY A 194 25.50 1.20 5.05
CA GLY A 194 26.63 0.34 5.40
C GLY A 194 27.87 1.23 5.39
N ASP A 195 28.32 1.60 6.58
CA ASP A 195 29.70 1.99 6.84
C ASP A 195 30.56 0.73 7.01
#